data_AF-A0A1F8GS32-F1
#
_entry.id   AF-A0A1F8GS32-F1
#
_cell.length_a   1.000
_cell.length_b   1.000
_cell.length_c   1.000
_cell.angle_alpha   90.00
_cell.angle_beta   90.00
_cell.angle_gamma   90.00
#
_symmetry.space_group_name_H-M   'P 1'
#
loop_
_entity.id
_entity.type
_entity.pdbx_description
1 polymer ?
#
loop_
_entity_poly.entity_id
_entity_poly.type
_entity_poly.pdbx_seq_one_letter_code
_entity_poly.pdbx_strand_id
1 'polypeptide(L)' 'MTKVIPNHRHDHYKGGKYLVLFVVDDSTNRRAGNKIVIYISLTHGMIKGRDLKEFLAPVTWPDGKKRPRFIPEK' A
#
# COMPACT_ATOMS: atom_id res chain seq x y z
N MET A 1 -4.09 14.81 -1.13
CA MET A 1 -3.78 13.58 -1.89
C MET A 1 -3.05 12.63 -0.95
N THR A 2 -3.44 11.35 -0.90
CA THR A 2 -2.75 10.37 -0.05
C THR A 2 -1.41 10.01 -0.68
N LYS A 3 -0.33 10.22 0.08
CA LYS A 3 1.03 9.93 -0.36
C LYS A 3 1.48 8.61 0.26
N VAL A 4 2.19 7.79 -0.52
CA VAL A 4 2.92 6.65 0.03
C VAL A 4 4.19 7.15 0.68
N ILE A 5 4.38 6.83 1.95
CA ILE A 5 5.52 7.29 2.75
C ILE A 5 6.40 6.07 3.07
N PRO A 6 7.59 5.94 2.45
CA PRO A 6 8.56 4.93 2.82
C PRO A 6 8.92 5.00 4.31
N ASN A 7 9.24 3.86 4.91
CA ASN A 7 9.53 3.68 6.33
C ASN A 7 8.41 4.11 7.30
N HIS A 8 7.17 4.21 6.79
CA HIS A 8 6.01 4.51 7.61
C HIS A 8 5.06 3.31 7.72
N ARG A 9 4.47 3.14 8.90
CA ARG A 9 3.41 2.15 9.10
C ARG A 9 2.11 2.63 8.45
N HIS A 10 1.35 1.68 7.93
CA HIS A 10 0.10 1.90 7.25
C HIS A 10 -0.95 0.88 7.73
N ASP A 11 -2.14 1.37 7.99
CA ASP A 11 -3.33 0.58 8.28
C ASP A 11 -4.05 0.21 6.98
N HIS A 12 -4.42 -1.05 6.87
CA HIS A 12 -5.22 -1.57 5.76
C HIS A 12 -6.69 -1.61 6.15
N TYR A 13 -7.59 -1.37 5.19
CA TYR A 13 -9.05 -1.35 5.42
C TYR A 13 -9.64 -2.63 6.06
N LYS A 14 -8.93 -3.77 5.97
CA LYS A 14 -9.29 -5.04 6.64
C LYS A 14 -8.62 -5.25 8.01
N GLY A 15 -8.04 -4.21 8.61
CA GLY A 15 -7.43 -4.26 9.95
C GLY A 15 -5.98 -4.75 10.01
N GLY A 16 -5.35 -5.09 8.88
CA GLY A 16 -3.93 -5.49 8.86
C GLY A 16 -2.99 -4.30 8.95
N LYS A 17 -1.83 -4.49 9.62
CA LYS A 17 -0.77 -3.48 9.72
C LYS A 17 0.42 -3.80 8.83
N TYR A 18 0.96 -2.78 8.18
CA TYR A 18 2.02 -2.94 7.20
C TYR A 18 3.05 -1.82 7.34
N LEU A 19 4.33 -2.13 7.12
CA LEU A 19 5.39 -1.12 7.01
C LEU A 19 5.78 -1.01 5.54
N VAL A 20 5.62 0.17 4.95
CA VAL A 20 6.07 0.42 3.58
C VAL A 20 7.57 0.60 3.58
N LEU A 21 8.26 -0.13 2.71
CA LEU A 21 9.72 -0.10 2.59
C LEU A 21 10.14 0.81 1.43
N PHE A 22 9.60 0.56 0.24
CA PHE A 22 10.00 1.26 -0.99
C PHE A 22 8.81 1.48 -1.93
N VAL A 23 8.94 2.47 -2.81
CA VAL A 23 8.16 2.56 -4.04
C VAL A 23 9.14 2.44 -5.19
N VAL A 24 8.96 1.43 -6.03
CA VAL A 24 9.89 1.06 -7.11
C VAL A 24 9.17 1.10 -8.45
N ASP A 25 9.93 1.21 -9.54
CA ASP A 25 9.40 1.02 -10.89
C ASP A 25 9.30 -0.48 -11.23
N ASP A 26 8.21 -0.89 -11.88
CA ASP A 26 8.03 -2.24 -12.38
C ASP A 26 8.81 -2.43 -13.69
N SER A 27 9.87 -3.25 -13.65
CA SER A 27 10.70 -3.55 -14.83
C SER A 27 10.08 -4.58 -15.78
N THR A 28 8.86 -5.06 -15.52
CA THR A 28 8.15 -5.96 -16.43
C THR A 28 7.78 -5.21 -17.70
N ASN A 29 8.29 -5.64 -18.88
CA ASN A 29 8.09 -4.94 -20.17
C ASN A 29 6.62 -4.54 -20.46
N ARG A 30 5.65 -5.42 -20.17
CA ARG A 30 4.22 -5.13 -20.40
C ARG A 30 3.58 -4.17 -19.40
N ARG A 31 4.30 -3.79 -18.34
CA ARG A 31 3.88 -2.91 -17.25
C ARG A 31 4.82 -1.71 -17.10
N ALA A 32 5.60 -1.39 -18.14
CA ALA A 32 6.51 -0.27 -18.13
C ALA A 32 5.80 1.03 -17.68
N GLY A 33 6.43 1.75 -16.76
CA GLY A 33 5.87 2.97 -16.15
C GLY A 33 4.91 2.72 -14.97
N ASN A 34 4.57 1.46 -14.66
CA ASN A 34 3.89 1.15 -13.41
C ASN A 34 4.86 1.25 -12.23
N LYS A 35 4.33 1.63 -11.07
CA LYS A 35 5.04 1.63 -9.80
C LYS A 35 4.49 0.55 -8.89
N ILE A 36 5.37 -0.09 -8.12
CA ILE A 36 5.03 -1.10 -7.12
C ILE A 36 5.41 -0.56 -5.74
N VAL A 37 4.52 -0.73 -4.77
CA VAL A 37 4.81 -0.50 -3.35
C VAL A 37 5.32 -1.83 -2.77
N ILE A 38 6.52 -1.81 -2.21
CA ILE A 38 7.11 -2.93 -1.46
C ILE A 38 6.87 -2.66 0.03
N TYR A 39 6.28 -3.62 0.74
CA TYR A 39 5.92 -3.48 2.15
C TYR A 39 6.02 -4.81 2.89
N ILE A 40 6.20 -4.78 4.21
CA ILE A 40 6.15 -5.96 5.07
C ILE A 40 4.81 -6.03 5.80
N SER A 41 4.18 -7.21 5.82
CA SER A 41 3.05 -7.49 6.69
C SER A 41 3.55 -7.70 8.11
N LEU A 42 3.24 -6.79 9.03
CA LEU A 42 3.71 -6.88 10.41
C LEU A 42 3.07 -8.05 11.16
N THR A 43 1.86 -8.47 10.75
CA THR A 43 1.18 -9.65 11.31
C THR A 43 1.84 -10.97 10.91
N HIS A 44 2.37 -11.07 9.68
CA HIS A 44 2.85 -12.34 9.13
C HIS A 44 4.37 -12.36 8.85
N GLY A 45 5.09 -11.26 9.06
CA GLY A 45 6.53 -11.16 8.77
C GLY A 45 6.90 -11.27 7.28
N MET A 46 5.94 -11.18 6.35
CA MET A 46 6.18 -11.39 4.92
C MET A 46 6.31 -10.08 4.14
N ILE A 47 7.34 -9.98 3.30
CA ILE A 47 7.48 -8.90 2.31
C ILE A 47 6.56 -9.18 1.13
N LYS A 48 5.85 -8.15 0.66
CA LYS A 48 4.89 -8.22 -0.45
C LYS A 48 5.06 -7.00 -1.35
N GLY A 49 4.73 -7.19 -2.63
CA GLY A 49 4.57 -6.12 -3.62
C GLY A 49 3.10 -5.88 -3.96
N ARG A 50 2.74 -4.65 -4.30
CA ARG A 50 1.43 -4.31 -4.88
C ARG A 50 1.53 -3.13 -5.83
N ASP A 51 0.76 -3.14 -6.91
CA ASP A 51 0.61 -1.99 -7.80
C ASP A 51 0.23 -0.72 -7.02
N LEU A 52 0.94 0.38 -7.26
CA LEU A 52 0.74 1.66 -6.56
C LEU A 52 -0.69 2.18 -6.70
N LYS A 53 -1.27 2.03 -7.89
CA LYS A 53 -2.67 2.42 -8.15
C LYS A 53 -3.63 1.62 -7.29
N GLU A 54 -3.39 0.33 -7.10
CA GLU A 54 -4.23 -0.53 -6.27
C GLU A 54 -4.03 -0.26 -4.76
N PHE A 55 -2.81 0.07 -4.36
CA PHE A 55 -2.47 0.47 -2.99
C PHE A 55 -3.20 1.76 -2.60
N LEU A 56 -3.24 2.74 -3.50
CA LEU A 56 -3.91 4.03 -3.28
C LEU A 56 -5.41 4.01 -3.63
N ALA A 57 -5.91 2.93 -4.22
CA ALA A 57 -7.28 2.84 -4.69
C ALA A 57 -8.27 3.10 -3.54
N PRO A 58 -9.29 3.96 -3.75
CA PRO A 58 -10.31 4.18 -2.75
C PRO A 58 -11.15 2.91 -2.56
N VAL A 59 -11.39 2.54 -1.30
CA VAL A 59 -12.27 1.46 -0.88
C VAL A 59 -13.21 1.95 0.22
N THR A 60 -14.34 1.30 0.40
CA THR A 60 -15.23 1.56 1.54
C THR A 60 -14.65 0.88 2.78
N TRP A 61 -14.34 1.68 3.80
CA TRP A 61 -13.86 1.21 5.10
C TRP A 61 -15.01 0.72 5.98
N PRO A 62 -14.73 -0.02 7.08
CA PRO A 62 -15.76 -0.51 8.00
C PRO A 62 -16.65 0.60 8.61
N ASP A 63 -16.15 1.84 8.67
CA ASP A 63 -16.90 3.03 9.10
C ASP A 63 -17.77 3.65 8.00
N GLY A 64 -17.90 2.98 6.84
CA GLY A 64 -18.65 3.45 5.67
C GLY A 64 -17.94 4.51 4.84
N LYS A 65 -16.79 5.05 5.28
CA LYS A 65 -16.11 6.14 4.56
C LYS A 65 -15.25 5.58 3.42
N LYS A 66 -15.21 6.31 2.31
CA LYS A 66 -14.28 6.02 1.21
C LYS A 66 -12.91 6.63 1.52
N ARG A 67 -11.89 5.79 1.60
CA ARG A 67 -10.48 6.17 1.79
C ARG A 67 -9.60 5.23 0.98
N PRO A 68 -8.33 5.57 0.72
CA PRO A 68 -7.40 4.61 0.14
C PRO A 68 -7.38 3.29 0.90
N ARG A 69 -7.08 2.21 0.18
CA ARG A 69 -6.96 0.85 0.73
C ARG A 69 -6.00 0.77 1.91
N PHE A 70 -4.93 1.57 1.86
CA PHE A 70 -3.94 1.74 2.92
C PHE A 70 -3.83 3.22 3.29
N ILE A 71 -3.87 3.53 4.58
CA ILE A 71 -3.63 4.88 5.10
C ILE A 71 -2.43 4.87 6.05
N PRO A 72 -1.61 5.93 6.10
CA PRO A 72 -0.57 6.04 7.12
C PRO A 72 -1.18 5.91 8.52
N GLU A 73 -0.53 5.12 9.39
CA GLU A 73 -0.83 5.12 10.82
C GLU A 73 -0.57 6.55 11.37
N LYS A 74 -1.29 6.95 12.43
CA LYS A 74 -1.09 8.27 13.04
C LYS A 74 0.18 8.34 13.88
#